data_AF-A0AAU5KNJ2-F1
#
_entry.id   AF-A0AAU5KNJ2-F1
#
_cell.length_a   1.000
_cell.length_b   1.000
_cell.length_c   1.000
_cell.angle_alpha   90.00
_cell.angle_beta   90.00
_cell.angle_gamma   90.00
#
_symmetry.space_group_name_H-M   'P 1'
#
loop_
_entity.id
_entity.type
_entity.pdbx_description
1 polymer ?
#
loop_
_entity_poly.entity_id
_entity_poly.type
_entity_poly.pdbx_seq_one_letter_code
_entity_poly.pdbx_strand_id
1 'polypeptide(L)'
;MQYAIGAEVHCPDGTYGQLKRVVIEPQSARVTHLVIGGRDATDRLVPVDIVDGTASDSENIRLFRDTAAVAQLAPAEETEYLAGADEQFGYEPGQWLVMPPAGLGGGGAVPMPLLPDSGAPHTVVRERVPGDEVQIRKDDRVVADDGEVGRVQGLLVDPRDQGVTHVLLKEGHLWGRKTVAIPIDDVSWQAGVVTTRLSKAQLADLPPVDIDSRP
;
A
#
# COMPACT_ATOMS: atom_id res chain seq x y z
N MET A 1 -7.22 -19.10 -4.21
CA MET A 1 -5.94 -18.58 -3.68
C MET A 1 -6.24 -17.48 -2.69
N GLN A 2 -5.35 -17.24 -1.73
CA GLN A 2 -5.50 -16.19 -0.73
C GLN A 2 -4.30 -15.24 -0.78
N TYR A 3 -4.56 -13.94 -0.85
CA TYR A 3 -3.55 -12.90 -0.67
C TYR A 3 -3.76 -12.25 0.68
N ALA A 4 -3.12 -12.78 1.73
CA ALA A 4 -3.10 -12.15 3.04
C ALA A 4 -2.07 -11.02 3.04
N ILE A 5 -2.50 -9.80 3.37
CA ILE A 5 -1.58 -8.66 3.36
C ILE A 5 -0.67 -8.76 4.60
N GLY A 6 0.63 -8.82 4.34
CA GLY A 6 1.68 -9.16 5.30
C GLY A 6 2.27 -10.56 5.12
N ALA A 7 1.75 -11.39 4.20
CA ALA A 7 2.33 -12.67 3.84
C ALA A 7 3.78 -12.51 3.35
N GLU A 8 4.63 -13.50 3.66
CA GLU A 8 6.02 -13.52 3.19
C GLU A 8 6.05 -13.88 1.70
N VAL A 9 6.93 -13.19 0.96
CA VAL A 9 7.10 -13.38 -0.48
C VAL A 9 8.45 -14.04 -0.74
N HIS A 10 8.41 -15.18 -1.43
CA HIS A 10 9.56 -15.99 -1.75
C HIS A 10 9.79 -16.06 -3.26
N CYS A 11 11.04 -15.79 -3.65
CA CYS A 11 11.58 -16.08 -4.96
C CYS A 11 12.26 -17.48 -4.94
N PRO A 12 12.59 -18.06 -6.11
CA PRO A 12 13.29 -19.34 -6.17
C PRO A 12 14.66 -19.36 -5.47
N ASP A 13 15.30 -18.20 -5.36
CA ASP A 13 16.61 -17.97 -4.76
C ASP A 13 16.56 -17.50 -3.29
N GLY A 14 15.38 -17.24 -2.73
CA GLY A 14 15.22 -16.87 -1.32
C GLY A 14 14.02 -15.95 -1.05
N THR A 15 13.89 -15.50 0.20
CA THR A 15 12.84 -14.57 0.61
C THR A 15 13.14 -13.16 0.11
N TYR A 16 12.17 -12.53 -0.57
CA TYR A 16 12.29 -11.15 -1.05
C TYR A 16 11.78 -10.14 -0.01
N GLY A 17 10.63 -10.42 0.62
CA GLY A 17 9.96 -9.44 1.46
C GLY A 17 8.55 -9.85 1.86
N GLN A 18 7.64 -8.86 1.95
CA GLN A 18 6.25 -9.08 2.35
C GLN A 18 5.26 -8.37 1.43
N LEU A 19 4.07 -8.95 1.25
CA LEU A 19 2.96 -8.29 0.57
C LEU A 19 2.48 -7.09 1.39
N LYS A 20 2.52 -5.89 0.80
CA LYS A 20 2.09 -4.64 1.43
C LYS A 20 0.70 -4.20 0.99
N ARG A 21 0.38 -4.38 -0.30
CA ARG A 21 -0.90 -3.95 -0.90
C ARG A 21 -1.26 -4.88 -2.05
N VAL A 22 -2.56 -5.01 -2.33
CA VAL A 22 -3.05 -5.68 -3.54
C VAL A 22 -3.69 -4.63 -4.44
N VAL A 23 -3.34 -4.64 -5.72
CA VAL A 23 -3.86 -3.73 -6.72
C VAL A 23 -4.91 -4.46 -7.55
N ILE A 24 -6.09 -3.85 -7.67
CA ILE A 24 -7.23 -4.43 -8.36
C ILE A 24 -7.74 -3.49 -9.45
N GLU A 25 -8.11 -4.06 -10.59
CA GLU A 25 -8.96 -3.38 -11.57
C GLU A 25 -10.40 -3.39 -11.05
N PRO A 26 -10.99 -2.24 -10.69
CA PRO A 26 -12.27 -2.19 -9.98
C PRO A 26 -13.46 -2.58 -10.86
N GLN A 27 -13.37 -2.42 -12.18
CA GLN A 27 -14.48 -2.75 -13.09
C GLN A 27 -14.70 -4.26 -13.21
N SER A 28 -13.61 -5.02 -13.26
CA SER A 28 -13.65 -6.48 -13.37
C SER A 28 -13.41 -7.19 -12.04
N ALA A 29 -13.12 -6.43 -10.97
CA ALA A 29 -12.63 -6.93 -9.69
C ALA A 29 -11.49 -7.94 -9.85
N ARG A 30 -10.50 -7.65 -10.70
CA ARG A 30 -9.35 -8.56 -10.95
C ARG A 30 -8.09 -8.02 -10.31
N VAL A 31 -7.29 -8.90 -9.72
CA VAL A 31 -5.94 -8.53 -9.26
C VAL A 31 -5.06 -8.34 -10.49
N THR A 32 -4.41 -7.18 -10.60
CA THR A 32 -3.46 -6.88 -11.68
C THR A 32 -2.03 -6.94 -11.15
N HIS A 33 -1.81 -6.36 -9.96
CA HIS A 33 -0.49 -6.28 -9.35
C HIS A 33 -0.53 -6.51 -7.84
N LEU A 34 0.62 -6.92 -7.29
CA LEU A 34 0.93 -6.97 -5.88
C LEU A 34 2.00 -5.94 -5.56
N VAL A 35 1.85 -5.18 -4.48
CA VAL A 35 2.91 -4.31 -3.98
C VAL A 35 3.70 -5.07 -2.93
N ILE A 36 4.97 -5.35 -3.23
CA ILE A 36 5.83 -6.16 -2.38
C ILE A 36 6.94 -5.29 -1.80
N GLY A 37 6.97 -5.17 -0.48
CA GLY A 37 8.00 -4.42 0.22
C GLY A 37 9.21 -5.29 0.50
N GLY A 38 10.37 -4.90 -0.05
CA GLY A 38 11.65 -5.48 0.30
C GLY A 38 12.08 -5.02 1.70
N ARG A 39 12.91 -5.82 2.40
CA ARG A 39 13.31 -5.51 3.79
C ARG A 39 14.07 -4.18 3.91
N ASP A 40 14.86 -3.84 2.90
CA ASP A 40 15.71 -2.64 2.83
C ASP A 40 15.64 -1.98 1.43
N ALA A 41 14.60 -2.29 0.65
CA ALA A 41 14.44 -1.83 -0.73
C ALA A 41 13.07 -1.19 -0.94
N THR A 42 12.99 -0.25 -1.89
CA THR A 42 11.72 0.36 -2.32
C THR A 42 10.71 -0.71 -2.71
N ASP A 43 9.47 -0.53 -2.27
CA ASP A 43 8.33 -1.37 -2.63
C ASP A 43 8.24 -1.54 -4.15
N ARG A 44 8.03 -2.78 -4.61
CA ARG A 44 7.94 -3.13 -6.03
C ARG A 44 6.52 -3.45 -6.43
N LEU A 45 6.12 -2.93 -7.59
CA LEU A 45 4.88 -3.29 -8.25
C LEU A 45 5.12 -4.57 -9.05
N VAL A 46 4.54 -5.67 -8.58
CA VAL A 46 4.73 -7.02 -9.09
C VAL A 46 3.50 -7.46 -9.87
N PRO A 47 3.59 -7.66 -11.19
CA PRO A 47 2.51 -8.23 -11.99
C PRO A 47 2.07 -9.60 -11.46
N VAL A 48 0.76 -9.85 -11.44
CA VAL A 48 0.20 -11.11 -10.89
C VAL A 48 0.58 -12.35 -11.71
N ASP A 49 0.92 -12.19 -12.99
CA ASP A 49 1.31 -13.27 -13.91
C ASP A 49 2.65 -13.94 -13.54
N ILE A 50 3.49 -13.26 -12.76
CA ILE A 50 4.74 -13.86 -12.24
C ILE A 50 4.58 -14.53 -10.87
N VAL A 51 3.36 -14.55 -10.31
CA VAL A 51 3.04 -15.26 -9.07
C VAL A 51 2.75 -16.73 -9.37
N ASP A 52 3.40 -17.64 -8.65
CA ASP A 52 3.10 -19.07 -8.70
C ASP A 52 1.86 -19.37 -7.85
N GLY A 53 0.71 -19.35 -8.50
CA GLY A 53 -0.56 -19.61 -7.86
C GLY A 53 -0.76 -21.04 -7.35
N THR A 54 0.06 -21.99 -7.79
CA THR A 54 -0.04 -23.40 -7.36
C THR A 54 0.77 -23.68 -6.10
N ALA A 55 1.83 -22.90 -5.89
CA ALA A 55 2.75 -23.04 -4.76
C ALA A 55 2.57 -21.95 -3.69
N SER A 56 1.63 -21.02 -3.90
CA SER A 56 1.28 -19.97 -2.94
C SER A 56 0.13 -20.39 -2.03
N ASP A 57 0.21 -20.00 -0.75
CA ASP A 57 -0.80 -20.21 0.28
C ASP A 57 -1.10 -18.89 1.02
N SER A 58 -1.80 -18.97 2.16
CA SER A 58 -2.19 -17.80 2.95
C SER A 58 -1.02 -17.09 3.64
N GLU A 59 0.09 -17.77 3.90
CA GLU A 59 1.26 -17.22 4.62
C GLU A 59 2.42 -16.93 3.67
N ASN A 60 2.53 -17.69 2.58
CA ASN A 60 3.67 -17.66 1.66
C ASN A 60 3.19 -17.44 0.23
N ILE A 61 3.61 -16.32 -0.38
CA ILE A 61 3.41 -16.04 -1.80
C ILE A 61 4.70 -16.38 -2.53
N ARG A 62 4.63 -17.22 -3.56
CA ARG A 62 5.80 -17.60 -4.36
C ARG A 62 5.79 -16.91 -5.72
N LEU A 63 6.96 -16.46 -6.14
CA LEU A 63 7.18 -15.85 -7.45
C LEU A 63 7.98 -16.79 -8.34
N PHE A 64 7.75 -16.73 -9.65
CA PHE A 64 8.54 -17.46 -10.66
C PHE A 64 9.91 -16.82 -10.94
N ARG A 65 10.13 -15.58 -10.50
CA ARG A 65 11.33 -14.78 -10.77
C ARG A 65 12.23 -14.69 -9.55
N ASP A 66 13.54 -14.58 -9.80
CA ASP A 66 14.54 -14.38 -8.75
C ASP A 66 14.46 -12.98 -8.11
N THR A 67 15.11 -12.81 -6.96
CA THR A 67 15.10 -11.54 -6.22
C THR A 67 15.66 -10.37 -7.02
N ALA A 68 16.66 -10.60 -7.88
CA ALA A 68 17.31 -9.57 -8.69
C ALA A 68 16.41 -9.07 -9.85
N ALA A 69 15.62 -9.96 -10.44
CA ALA A 69 14.62 -9.62 -11.45
C ALA A 69 13.47 -8.84 -10.82
N VAL A 70 12.98 -9.24 -9.64
CA VAL A 70 11.93 -8.51 -8.92
C VAL A 70 12.40 -7.11 -8.53
N ALA A 71 13.66 -6.95 -8.11
CA ALA A 71 14.24 -5.65 -7.79
C ALA A 71 14.34 -4.67 -8.98
N GLN A 72 14.25 -5.17 -10.22
CA GLN A 72 14.25 -4.34 -11.43
C GLN A 72 12.83 -3.92 -11.86
N LEU A 73 11.78 -4.45 -11.23
CA LEU A 73 10.41 -4.04 -11.52
C LEU A 73 10.16 -2.60 -11.09
N ALA A 74 9.09 -2.02 -11.65
CA ALA A 74 8.70 -0.65 -11.34
C ALA A 74 8.54 -0.47 -9.81
N PRO A 75 9.08 0.62 -9.24
CA PRO A 75 8.75 0.96 -7.86
C PRO A 75 7.24 1.24 -7.76
N ALA A 76 6.62 0.82 -6.65
CA ALA A 76 5.21 1.05 -6.39
C ALA A 76 4.90 2.53 -6.10
N GLU A 77 5.89 3.24 -5.57
CA GLU A 77 5.84 4.66 -5.30
C GLU A 77 6.98 5.37 -6.05
N GLU A 78 6.66 6.46 -6.71
CA GLU A 78 7.61 7.37 -7.34
C GLU A 78 7.78 8.61 -6.46
N THR A 79 8.97 8.77 -5.92
CA THR A 79 9.35 9.96 -5.18
C THR A 79 9.81 11.03 -6.16
N GLU A 80 8.92 11.94 -6.54
CA GLU A 80 9.29 13.13 -7.30
C GLU A 80 9.83 14.19 -6.34
N TYR A 81 11.10 14.54 -6.52
CA TYR A 81 11.67 15.74 -5.91
C TYR A 81 11.28 16.93 -6.78
N LEU A 82 10.32 17.71 -6.29
CA LEU A 82 10.01 19.00 -6.90
C LEU A 82 11.03 20.02 -6.41
N ALA A 83 11.80 20.59 -7.35
CA ALA A 83 12.72 21.68 -7.06
C ALA A 83 11.92 22.85 -6.47
N GLY A 84 12.23 23.20 -5.23
CA GLY A 84 11.61 24.33 -4.55
C GLY A 84 12.12 25.63 -5.16
N ALA A 85 11.26 26.30 -5.93
CA ALA A 85 11.37 27.73 -6.27
C ALA A 85 12.74 28.24 -6.75
N ASP A 86 13.45 27.52 -7.62
CA ASP A 86 14.68 28.06 -8.24
C ASP A 86 14.39 29.28 -9.13
N GLU A 87 13.19 29.36 -9.71
CA GLU A 87 12.84 30.40 -10.69
C GLU A 87 12.61 31.79 -10.09
N GLN A 88 12.39 31.91 -8.77
CA GLN A 88 12.06 33.20 -8.17
C GLN A 88 13.29 34.05 -7.80
N PHE A 89 14.48 33.45 -7.76
CA PHE A 89 15.71 34.13 -7.34
C PHE A 89 16.89 34.01 -8.32
N GLY A 90 16.74 33.30 -9.45
CA GLY A 90 17.73 33.29 -10.53
C GLY A 90 19.06 32.61 -10.19
N TYR A 91 19.07 31.66 -9.25
CA TYR A 91 20.26 30.86 -8.93
C TYR A 91 20.27 29.55 -9.71
N GLU A 92 21.45 29.08 -10.12
CA GLU A 92 21.60 27.78 -10.79
C GLU A 92 21.77 26.62 -9.78
N PRO A 93 21.30 25.41 -10.11
CA PRO A 93 21.42 24.25 -9.23
C PRO A 93 22.89 23.95 -8.87
N GLY A 94 23.22 23.99 -7.57
CA GLY A 94 24.57 23.68 -7.05
C GLY A 94 25.30 24.83 -6.35
N GLN A 95 24.73 26.04 -6.35
CA GLN A 95 25.30 27.20 -5.64
C GLN A 95 24.65 27.42 -4.26
N TRP A 96 24.81 26.49 -3.33
CA TRP A 96 24.57 26.77 -1.92
C TRP A 96 25.91 26.88 -1.19
N LEU A 97 26.29 28.09 -0.78
CA LEU A 97 27.26 28.26 0.30
C LEU A 97 26.48 28.40 1.60
N VAL A 98 26.46 27.35 2.42
CA VAL A 98 26.08 27.49 3.84
C VAL A 98 27.21 28.25 4.52
N MET A 99 27.01 29.55 4.72
CA MET A 99 27.87 30.31 5.62
C MET A 99 27.69 29.75 7.03
N PRO A 100 28.75 29.29 7.71
CA PRO A 100 28.63 28.94 9.12
C PRO A 100 28.19 30.19 9.89
N PRO A 101 27.38 30.06 10.95
CA PRO A 101 26.98 31.22 11.73
C PRO A 101 28.23 31.75 12.42
N ALA A 102 28.82 32.81 11.84
CA ALA A 102 29.85 33.58 12.50
C ALA A 102 29.18 34.25 13.70
N GLY A 103 29.39 33.67 14.88
CA GLY A 103 29.24 34.42 16.11
C GLY A 103 30.09 35.68 16.00
N LEU A 104 29.52 36.82 16.41
CA LEU A 104 30.14 37.84 17.25
C LEU A 104 29.25 39.09 17.21
N GLY A 105 28.76 39.45 18.41
CA GLY A 105 28.03 40.68 18.64
C GLY A 105 28.88 41.90 18.29
N GLY A 106 28.23 42.86 17.63
CA GLY A 106 28.82 44.14 17.30
C GLY A 106 27.85 45.06 16.56
N GLY A 107 26.73 45.42 17.19
CA GLY A 107 25.96 46.63 16.89
C GLY A 107 25.03 46.59 15.67
N GLY A 108 23.74 46.78 15.93
CA GLY A 108 22.73 47.10 14.91
C GLY A 108 21.70 45.99 14.74
N ALA A 109 20.61 46.06 15.50
CA ALA A 109 19.41 45.29 15.20
C ALA A 109 18.78 45.86 13.91
N VAL A 110 19.07 45.24 12.77
CA VAL A 110 18.18 45.36 11.60
C VAL A 110 17.04 44.36 11.79
N PRO A 111 15.76 44.79 11.73
CA PRO A 111 14.67 43.83 11.71
C PRO A 111 14.76 43.11 10.36
N MET A 112 15.28 41.88 10.37
CA MET A 112 15.15 40.99 9.22
C MET A 112 13.64 40.76 9.00
N PRO A 113 13.11 40.98 7.78
CA PRO A 113 11.82 40.42 7.46
C PRO A 113 11.93 38.92 7.68
N LEU A 114 10.95 38.33 8.36
CA LEU A 114 10.78 36.88 8.44
C LEU A 114 11.02 36.32 7.03
N LEU A 115 12.13 35.58 6.84
CA LEU A 115 12.36 34.88 5.59
C LEU A 115 11.11 34.00 5.37
N PRO A 116 10.44 34.10 4.20
CA PRO A 116 9.45 33.09 3.86
C PRO A 116 10.20 31.76 3.88
N ASP A 117 9.58 30.78 4.55
CA ASP A 117 10.03 29.40 4.71
C ASP A 117 10.89 28.99 3.51
N SER A 118 12.21 28.97 3.71
CA SER A 118 13.19 28.74 2.66
C SER A 118 12.82 27.43 1.99
N GLY A 119 12.42 27.52 0.71
CA GLY A 119 11.82 26.47 -0.09
C GLY A 119 12.58 25.15 -0.05
N ALA A 120 12.38 24.40 1.02
CA ALA A 120 12.93 23.07 1.16
C ALA A 120 12.39 22.24 -0.01
N PRO A 121 13.22 21.40 -0.65
CA PRO A 121 12.74 20.47 -1.65
C PRO A 121 11.60 19.68 -1.03
N HIS A 122 10.39 19.83 -1.58
CA HIS A 122 9.25 19.07 -1.12
C HIS A 122 9.25 17.77 -1.89
N THR A 123 9.48 16.70 -1.15
CA THR A 123 9.40 15.35 -1.67
C THR A 123 7.92 15.00 -1.84
N VAL A 124 7.46 14.85 -3.09
CA VAL A 124 6.11 14.35 -3.37
C VAL A 124 6.22 12.88 -3.71
N VAL A 125 5.73 12.02 -2.81
CA VAL A 125 5.59 10.59 -3.08
C VAL A 125 4.29 10.38 -3.84
N ARG A 126 4.38 9.95 -5.10
CA ARG A 126 3.24 9.60 -5.95
C ARG A 126 3.12 8.09 -6.06
N GLU A 127 1.90 7.59 -6.05
CA GLU A 127 1.64 6.17 -6.28
C GLU A 127 1.66 5.90 -7.79
N ARG A 128 2.39 4.86 -8.23
CA ARG A 128 2.53 4.53 -9.66
C ARG A 128 1.43 3.60 -10.17
N VAL A 129 0.41 3.34 -9.36
CA VAL A 129 -0.73 2.52 -9.78
C VAL A 129 -1.53 3.26 -10.85
N PRO A 130 -1.89 2.60 -11.97
CA PRO A 130 -2.79 3.14 -12.99
C PRO A 130 -4.00 3.84 -12.35
N GLY A 131 -4.37 5.03 -12.85
CA GLY A 131 -5.34 5.89 -12.18
C GLY A 131 -6.77 5.33 -12.08
N ASP A 132 -7.06 4.27 -12.82
CA ASP A 132 -8.31 3.52 -12.79
C ASP A 132 -8.26 2.26 -11.90
N GLU A 133 -7.10 1.91 -11.36
CA GLU A 133 -6.93 0.79 -10.43
C GLU A 133 -7.09 1.23 -8.97
N VAL A 134 -7.59 0.30 -8.15
CA VAL A 134 -7.80 0.50 -6.72
C VAL A 134 -6.75 -0.28 -5.94
N GLN A 135 -6.25 0.32 -4.87
CA GLN A 135 -5.32 -0.34 -3.97
C GLN A 135 -5.97 -0.69 -2.66
N ILE A 136 -5.80 -1.96 -2.29
CA ILE A 136 -6.28 -2.51 -1.04
C ILE A 136 -5.08 -2.69 -0.12
N ARG A 137 -5.12 -2.01 1.02
CA ARG A 137 -4.09 -2.05 2.04
C ARG A 137 -4.56 -2.86 3.22
N LYS A 138 -3.59 -3.36 3.98
CA LYS A 138 -3.88 -3.88 5.31
C LYS A 138 -4.45 -2.74 6.14
N ASP A 139 -5.45 -3.05 6.94
CA ASP A 139 -6.10 -2.09 7.83
C ASP A 139 -6.91 -0.98 7.13
N ASP A 140 -7.22 -1.13 5.84
CA ASP A 140 -8.27 -0.33 5.21
C ASP A 140 -9.59 -0.51 5.97
N ARG A 141 -10.28 0.59 6.20
CA ARG A 141 -11.52 0.60 7.00
C ARG A 141 -12.63 -0.10 6.21
N VAL A 142 -13.33 -1.01 6.88
CA VAL A 142 -14.53 -1.64 6.35
C VAL A 142 -15.77 -1.08 7.04
N VAL A 143 -16.74 -0.64 6.25
CA VAL A 143 -17.98 0.01 6.72
C VAL A 143 -19.19 -0.74 6.15
N ALA A 144 -20.03 -1.27 7.02
CA ALA A 144 -21.34 -1.82 6.71
C ALA A 144 -22.39 -0.72 6.50
N ASP A 145 -23.60 -1.11 6.07
CA ASP A 145 -24.74 -0.20 5.94
C ASP A 145 -25.15 0.46 7.28
N ASP A 146 -24.86 -0.20 8.41
CA ASP A 146 -25.12 0.21 9.78
C ASP A 146 -23.85 0.65 10.54
N GLY A 147 -22.76 0.93 9.81
CA GLY A 147 -21.56 1.62 10.30
C GLY A 147 -20.27 0.80 10.25
N GLU A 148 -19.22 1.26 10.93
CA GLU A 148 -17.90 0.60 10.89
C GLU A 148 -17.92 -0.80 11.49
N VAL A 149 -17.23 -1.74 10.81
CA VAL A 149 -17.21 -3.16 11.16
C VAL A 149 -15.82 -3.74 11.39
N GLY A 150 -14.78 -3.13 10.82
CA GLY A 150 -13.41 -3.58 11.06
C GLY A 150 -12.45 -3.16 9.97
N ARG A 151 -11.51 -4.04 9.64
CA ARG A 151 -10.30 -3.75 8.88
C ARG A 151 -10.01 -4.85 7.86
N VAL A 152 -9.51 -4.48 6.69
CA VAL A 152 -9.10 -5.45 5.68
C VAL A 152 -7.86 -6.22 6.12
N GLN A 153 -7.89 -7.55 6.00
CA GLN A 153 -6.74 -8.44 6.21
C GLN A 153 -6.15 -8.98 4.91
N GLY A 154 -6.95 -9.09 3.85
CA GLY A 154 -6.54 -9.66 2.59
C GLY A 154 -7.70 -9.93 1.64
N LEU A 155 -7.43 -10.69 0.58
CA LEU A 155 -8.40 -11.02 -0.46
C LEU A 155 -8.39 -12.52 -0.75
N LEU A 156 -9.56 -13.07 -1.11
CA LEU A 156 -9.68 -14.38 -1.74
C LEU A 156 -9.84 -14.20 -3.25
N VAL A 157 -9.02 -14.91 -4.01
CA VAL A 157 -8.90 -14.74 -5.46
C VAL A 157 -9.04 -16.10 -6.15
N ASP A 158 -9.81 -16.15 -7.25
CA ASP A 158 -9.87 -17.31 -8.11
C ASP A 158 -8.52 -17.44 -8.86
N PRO A 159 -7.76 -18.53 -8.65
CA PRO A 159 -6.45 -18.69 -9.27
C PRO A 159 -6.51 -18.81 -10.80
N ARG A 160 -7.68 -19.13 -11.39
CA ARG A 160 -7.82 -19.34 -12.83
C ARG A 160 -7.80 -18.04 -13.60
N ASP A 161 -8.41 -17.01 -13.03
CA ASP A 161 -8.68 -15.77 -13.75
C ASP A 161 -8.28 -14.52 -12.95
N GLN A 162 -7.76 -14.69 -11.73
CA GLN A 162 -7.36 -13.61 -10.83
C GLN A 162 -8.52 -12.70 -10.41
N GLY A 163 -9.77 -13.17 -10.57
CA GLY A 163 -10.96 -12.49 -10.05
C GLY A 163 -11.01 -12.55 -8.52
N VAL A 164 -11.14 -11.39 -7.90
CA VAL A 164 -11.40 -11.28 -6.46
C VAL A 164 -12.80 -11.81 -6.19
N THR A 165 -12.89 -12.81 -5.33
CA THR A 165 -14.16 -13.42 -4.94
C THR A 165 -14.67 -12.86 -3.62
N HIS A 166 -13.76 -12.57 -2.68
CA HIS A 166 -14.11 -12.07 -1.35
C HIS A 166 -13.04 -11.14 -0.78
N VAL A 167 -13.48 -10.20 0.08
CA VAL A 167 -12.62 -9.42 0.96
C VAL A 167 -12.57 -10.06 2.34
N LEU A 168 -11.38 -10.24 2.89
CA LEU A 168 -11.18 -10.80 4.23
C LEU A 168 -11.22 -9.67 5.27
N LEU A 169 -12.22 -9.73 6.16
CA LEU A 169 -12.45 -8.75 7.22
C LEU A 169 -11.94 -9.25 8.57
N LYS A 170 -10.98 -8.52 9.14
CA LYS A 170 -10.47 -8.70 10.51
C LYS A 170 -11.03 -7.62 11.44
N GLU A 171 -11.28 -7.99 12.70
CA GLU A 171 -11.78 -7.18 13.84
C GLU A 171 -13.26 -7.30 14.20
N GLY A 172 -13.55 -7.24 15.51
CA GLY A 172 -14.72 -6.57 16.10
C GLY A 172 -15.54 -7.39 17.11
N HIS A 173 -15.84 -6.86 18.32
CA HIS A 173 -16.52 -7.50 19.48
C HIS A 173 -17.82 -8.28 19.19
N LEU A 174 -18.40 -8.09 18.01
CA LEU A 174 -19.66 -8.67 17.55
C LEU A 174 -19.51 -10.12 17.04
N TRP A 175 -18.31 -10.53 16.61
CA TRP A 175 -18.02 -11.91 16.19
C TRP A 175 -16.69 -12.44 16.73
N GLY A 176 -16.10 -11.76 17.72
CA GLY A 176 -14.88 -12.20 18.41
C GLY A 176 -13.61 -12.03 17.58
N ARG A 177 -12.67 -12.97 17.70
CA ARG A 177 -11.40 -12.99 16.92
C ARG A 177 -11.56 -13.68 15.55
N LYS A 178 -12.79 -13.73 15.03
CA LYS A 178 -13.12 -14.40 13.79
C LYS A 178 -12.82 -13.50 12.60
N THR A 179 -12.22 -14.06 11.56
CA THR A 179 -12.19 -13.44 10.23
C THR A 179 -13.33 -13.99 9.38
N VAL A 180 -14.00 -13.10 8.64
CA VAL A 180 -15.07 -13.45 7.70
C VAL A 180 -14.70 -13.03 6.28
N ALA A 181 -15.26 -13.70 5.29
CA ALA A 181 -15.12 -13.38 3.88
C ALA A 181 -16.38 -12.70 3.34
N ILE A 182 -16.26 -11.43 2.95
CA ILE A 182 -17.36 -10.64 2.38
C ILE A 182 -17.36 -10.87 0.86
N PRO A 183 -18.47 -11.34 0.25
CA PRO A 183 -18.56 -11.51 -1.20
C PRO A 183 -18.28 -10.22 -1.95
N ILE A 184 -17.57 -10.31 -3.07
CA ILE A 184 -17.14 -9.15 -3.84
C ILE A 184 -18.31 -8.31 -4.37
N ASP A 185 -19.44 -8.96 -4.69
CA ASP A 185 -20.65 -8.33 -5.20
C ASP A 185 -21.34 -7.41 -4.18
N ASP A 186 -21.05 -7.63 -2.90
CA ASP A 186 -21.56 -6.81 -1.80
C ASP A 186 -20.58 -5.69 -1.39
N VAL A 187 -19.44 -5.56 -2.07
CA VAL A 187 -18.36 -4.63 -1.73
C VAL A 187 -18.26 -3.51 -2.76
N SER A 188 -17.97 -2.30 -2.29
CA SER A 188 -17.48 -1.21 -3.14
C SER A 188 -16.32 -0.48 -2.49
N TRP A 189 -15.39 0.01 -3.30
CA TRP A 189 -14.17 0.67 -2.83
C TRP A 189 -14.14 2.12 -3.28
N GLN A 190 -13.84 3.00 -2.33
CA GLN A 190 -13.68 4.41 -2.64
C GLN A 190 -12.68 5.04 -1.67
N ALA A 191 -11.64 5.68 -2.20
CA ALA A 191 -10.69 6.50 -1.44
C ALA A 191 -10.13 5.83 -0.16
N GLY A 192 -9.72 4.55 -0.24
CA GLY A 192 -9.17 3.80 0.91
C GLY A 192 -10.21 3.31 1.92
N VAL A 193 -11.50 3.38 1.59
CA VAL A 193 -12.59 2.81 2.38
C VAL A 193 -13.27 1.70 1.60
N VAL A 194 -13.39 0.55 2.24
CA VAL A 194 -14.19 -0.57 1.75
C VAL A 194 -15.58 -0.45 2.37
N THR A 195 -16.61 -0.34 1.54
CA THR A 195 -18.00 -0.34 2.00
C THR A 195 -18.67 -1.64 1.61
N THR A 196 -19.56 -2.13 2.45
CA THR A 196 -20.39 -3.30 2.15
C THR A 196 -21.86 -3.01 2.39
N ARG A 197 -22.72 -3.67 1.61
CA ARG A 197 -24.18 -3.61 1.76
C ARG A 197 -24.70 -4.48 2.90
N LEU A 198 -23.85 -5.33 3.47
CA LEU A 198 -24.21 -6.22 4.58
C LEU A 198 -24.19 -5.45 5.90
N SER A 199 -25.17 -5.71 6.75
CA SER A 199 -25.20 -5.22 8.14
C SER A 199 -24.24 -5.98 9.03
N LYS A 200 -23.92 -5.41 10.20
CA LYS A 200 -23.14 -6.07 11.26
C LYS A 200 -23.67 -7.46 11.62
N ALA A 201 -24.99 -7.62 11.69
CA ALA A 201 -25.61 -8.90 12.02
C ALA A 201 -25.36 -9.94 10.92
N GLN A 202 -25.55 -9.57 9.65
CA GLN A 202 -25.29 -10.47 8.52
C GLN A 202 -23.81 -10.85 8.43
N LEU A 203 -22.90 -9.91 8.68
CA LEU A 203 -21.46 -10.18 8.72
C LEU A 203 -21.08 -11.15 9.85
N ALA A 204 -21.73 -11.08 11.02
CA ALA A 204 -21.48 -11.98 12.14
C ALA A 204 -21.86 -13.44 11.80
N ASP A 205 -22.93 -13.62 11.03
CA ASP A 205 -23.47 -14.92 10.60
C ASP A 205 -22.67 -15.58 9.47
N LEU A 206 -21.80 -14.83 8.77
CA LEU A 206 -20.92 -15.39 7.75
C LEU A 206 -20.00 -16.47 8.33
N PRO A 207 -19.68 -17.55 7.60
CA PRO A 207 -18.78 -18.58 8.09
C PRO A 207 -17.38 -18.01 8.41
N PRO A 208 -16.71 -18.51 9.46
CA PRO A 208 -15.32 -18.16 9.71
C PRO A 208 -14.45 -18.64 8.55
N VAL A 209 -13.44 -17.85 8.18
CA VAL A 209 -12.36 -18.28 7.31
C VAL A 209 -11.12 -18.45 8.18
N ASP A 210 -10.55 -19.65 8.16
CA ASP A 210 -9.25 -19.88 8.78
C ASP A 210 -8.20 -19.11 7.99
N ILE A 211 -7.71 -18.06 8.65
CA ILE A 211 -6.51 -17.38 8.25
C ILE A 211 -5.57 -17.69 9.39
N ASP A 212 -4.71 -18.68 9.22
CA ASP A 212 -3.63 -18.92 10.17
C ASP A 212 -2.88 -17.60 10.33
N SER A 213 -3.19 -16.94 11.44
CA SER A 213 -2.70 -15.63 11.82
C SER A 213 -1.77 -15.94 12.95
N ARG A 214 -0.47 -16.04 12.68
CA ARG A 214 0.49 -16.32 13.74
C ARG A 214 0.27 -15.34 14.92
N PRO A 215 0.17 -15.86 16.16
CA PRO A 215 -0.07 -15.07 17.37
C PRO A 215 1.08 -14.13 17.74
#